data_AF-A0A968P881-F1
#
_entry.id   AF-A0A968P881-F1
#
_cell.length_a   1.000
_cell.length_b   1.000
_cell.length_c   1.000
_cell.angle_alpha   90.00
_cell.angle_beta   90.00
_cell.angle_gamma   90.00
#
_symmetry.space_group_name_H-M   'P 1'
#
loop_
_entity.id
_entity.type
_entity.pdbx_description
1 polymer ?
#
loop_
_entity_poly.entity_id
_entity_poly.type
_entity_poly.pdbx_seq_one_letter_code
_entity_poly.pdbx_strand_id
1 'polypeptide(L)' 'MYATYTLSADELDDRFLDALKATFRGRQIEIAVADTAQRADDETSYLLSSPANRERLLQAIENVAQGRDLVEVDLTELKS' A
#
# COMPACT_ATOMS: atom_id res chain seq x y z
N MET A 1 14.42 -16.47 1.75
CA MET A 1 13.76 -15.72 0.66
C MET A 1 12.36 -15.39 1.15
N TYR A 2 11.98 -14.11 1.09
CA TYR A 2 10.69 -13.61 1.54
C TYR A 2 10.01 -12.98 0.32
N ALA A 3 8.76 -13.36 0.06
CA ALA A 3 7.96 -12.86 -1.05
C ALA A 3 6.55 -12.60 -0.54
N THR A 4 5.97 -11.47 -0.94
CA THR A 4 4.60 -11.09 -0.62
C THR A 4 3.84 -10.94 -1.92
N TYR A 5 2.67 -11.56 -2.02
CA TYR A 5 1.78 -11.46 -3.17
C TYR A 5 0.47 -10.80 -2.70
N THR A 6 0.01 -9.81 -3.46
CA THR A 6 -1.30 -9.18 -3.27
C THR A 6 -2.14 -9.52 -4.49
N LEU A 7 -3.27 -10.19 -4.27
CA LEU A 7 -4.14 -10.73 -5.31
C LEU A 7 -5.58 -10.81 -4.80
N SER A 8 -6.54 -10.86 -5.72
CA SER A 8 -7.92 -11.24 -5.39
C SER A 8 -7.97 -12.67 -4.86
N ALA A 9 -8.96 -12.97 -4.02
CA ALA A 9 -9.22 -14.34 -3.57
C ALA A 9 -9.48 -15.30 -4.75
N ASP A 10 -10.11 -14.81 -5.82
CA ASP A 10 -10.42 -15.61 -7.01
C ASP A 10 -9.17 -15.97 -7.82
N GLU A 11 -8.06 -15.24 -7.63
CA GLU A 11 -6.77 -15.52 -8.28
C GLU A 11 -5.95 -16.54 -7.49
N LEU A 12 -6.38 -16.92 -6.28
CA LEU A 12 -5.77 -17.99 -5.50
C LEU A 12 -6.22 -19.36 -6.03
N ASP A 13 -5.73 -19.70 -7.22
CA ASP A 13 -6.07 -20.92 -7.94
C ASP A 13 -4.99 -22.02 -7.85
N ASP A 14 -5.30 -23.20 -8.40
CA ASP A 14 -4.37 -24.34 -8.41
C ASP A 14 -3.05 -24.01 -9.13
N ARG A 15 -3.09 -23.16 -10.16
CA ARG A 15 -1.89 -22.78 -10.91
C ARG A 15 -0.96 -21.94 -10.05
N PHE A 16 -1.51 -21.00 -9.28
CA PHE A 16 -0.76 -20.22 -8.31
C PHE A 16 -0.14 -21.13 -7.24
N LEU A 17 -0.93 -22.07 -6.69
CA LEU A 17 -0.45 -23.01 -5.67
C LEU A 17 0.68 -23.90 -6.19
N ASP A 18 0.61 -24.36 -7.44
CA ASP A 18 1.66 -25.15 -8.06
C ASP A 18 2.95 -24.36 -8.27
N ALA A 19 2.83 -23.11 -8.72
CA ALA A 19 3.96 -22.20 -8.82
C ALA A 19 4.62 -21.94 -7.46
N LEU A 20 3.81 -21.67 -6.42
CA LEU A 20 4.29 -21.45 -5.05
C LEU A 20 5.06 -22.67 -4.51
N LYS A 21 4.50 -23.88 -4.69
CA LYS A 21 5.16 -25.14 -4.30
C LYS A 21 6.47 -25.36 -5.04
N ALA A 22 6.53 -25.04 -6.34
CA ALA A 22 7.74 -25.16 -7.12
C ALA A 22 8.84 -24.21 -6.62
N THR A 23 8.50 -22.95 -6.32
CA THR A 23 9.45 -21.94 -5.82
C THR A 23 10.02 -22.30 -4.44
N PHE A 24 9.20 -22.86 -3.55
CA PHE A 24 9.60 -23.17 -2.16
C PHE A 24 9.81 -24.67 -1.90
N ARG A 25 10.04 -25.47 -2.95
CA ARG A 25 10.15 -26.93 -2.86
C ARG A 25 11.11 -27.38 -1.74
N GLY A 26 10.62 -28.26 -0.87
CA GLY A 26 11.40 -28.85 0.22
C GLY A 26 11.66 -27.91 1.40
N ARG A 27 10.97 -26.76 1.47
CA ARG A 27 11.06 -25.80 2.57
C ARG A 27 9.75 -25.77 3.35
N GLN A 28 9.83 -25.52 4.64
CA GLN A 28 8.66 -25.14 5.44
C GLN A 28 8.29 -23.70 5.08
N ILE A 29 7.01 -23.46 4.80
CA ILE A 29 6.48 -22.14 4.48
C ILE A 29 5.34 -21.79 5.43
N GLU A 30 5.17 -20.50 5.67
CA GLU A 30 4.04 -19.91 6.39
C GLU A 30 3.24 -19.06 5.40
N ILE A 31 1.91 -19.14 5.46
CA ILE A 31 1.01 -18.32 4.65
C ILE A 31 0.15 -17.49 5.62
N ALA A 32 0.28 -16.17 5.55
CA ALA A 32 -0.60 -15.24 6.24
C ALA A 32 -1.56 -14.62 5.22
N VAL A 33 -2.86 -14.79 5.43
CA VAL A 33 -3.93 -14.23 4.60
C VAL A 33 -4.63 -13.14 5.39
N ALA A 34 -4.76 -11.95 4.79
CA ALA A 34 -5.47 -10.81 5.38
C ALA A 34 -6.30 -10.15 4.29
N ASP A 35 -7.46 -9.59 4.67
CA ASP A 35 -8.20 -8.71 3.77
C ASP A 35 -7.40 -7.41 3.59
N THR A 36 -7.04 -7.09 2.35
CA THR A 36 -6.25 -5.89 2.05
C THR A 36 -7.03 -4.61 2.29
N ALA A 37 -8.37 -4.65 2.28
CA ALA A 37 -9.18 -3.50 2.67
C ALA A 37 -8.93 -3.12 4.13
N GLN A 38 -8.75 -4.11 5.02
CA GLN A 38 -8.45 -3.87 6.44
C GLN A 38 -7.06 -3.23 6.63
N ARG A 39 -6.09 -3.54 5.77
CA ARG A 39 -4.77 -2.86 5.75
C ARG A 39 -4.87 -1.42 5.28
N ALA A 40 -5.66 -1.15 4.24
CA ALA A 40 -5.88 0.22 3.74
C ALA A 40 -6.68 1.05 4.75
N ASP A 41 -7.63 0.43 5.45
CA ASP A 41 -8.38 1.05 6.54
C ASP A 41 -7.49 1.35 7.75
N ASP A 42 -6.53 0.49 8.10
CA ASP A 42 -5.53 0.77 9.14
C ASP A 42 -4.63 1.96 8.77
N GLU A 43 -4.16 2.07 7.52
CA GLU A 43 -3.33 3.20 7.06
C GLU A 43 -4.13 4.51 6.96
N THR A 44 -5.38 4.45 6.49
CA THR A 44 -6.26 5.62 6.39
C THR A 44 -6.73 6.07 7.78
N SER A 45 -7.08 5.13 8.65
CA SER A 45 -7.41 5.40 10.05
C SER A 45 -6.20 5.96 10.80
N TYR A 46 -4.99 5.49 10.52
CA TYR A 46 -3.76 6.07 11.04
C TYR A 46 -3.57 7.53 10.58
N LEU A 47 -3.74 7.83 9.29
CA LEU A 47 -3.66 9.20 8.78
C LEU A 47 -4.74 10.13 9.36
N LEU A 48 -5.94 9.61 9.63
CA LEU A 48 -7.07 10.37 10.19
C LEU A 48 -7.17 10.31 11.72
N SER A 49 -6.28 9.59 12.40
CA SER A 49 -6.34 9.32 13.85
C SER A 49 -6.20 10.59 14.71
N SER A 50 -5.51 11.61 14.21
CA SER A 50 -5.40 12.92 14.84
C SER A 50 -6.31 13.93 14.15
N PRO A 51 -7.23 14.60 14.88
CA PRO A 51 -8.07 15.66 14.33
C PRO A 51 -7.28 16.74 13.57
N ALA A 52 -6.10 17.10 14.07
CA ALA A 52 -5.21 18.06 13.44
C ALA A 52 -4.60 17.54 12.12
N ASN A 53 -4.26 16.25 12.05
CA ASN A 53 -3.71 15.67 10.82
C ASN A 53 -4.80 15.48 9.76
N ARG A 54 -6.03 15.14 10.18
CA ARG A 54 -7.20 15.09 9.31
C ARG A 54 -7.52 16.44 8.68
N GLU A 55 -7.57 17.50 9.48
CA GLU A 55 -7.87 18.86 8.99
C GLU A 55 -6.78 19.34 8.01
N ARG A 56 -5.51 19.11 8.34
CA ARG A 56 -4.38 19.44 7.45
C ARG A 56 -4.42 18.68 6.14
N LEU A 57 -4.77 17.39 6.16
CA LEU A 57 -4.87 16.57 4.95
C LEU A 57 -6.02 17.04 4.05
N LEU A 58 -7.19 17.30 4.63
CA LEU A 58 -8.35 17.81 3.88
C LEU A 58 -8.06 19.20 3.27
N GLN A 59 -7.39 20.08 4.00
CA GLN A 59 -6.96 21.38 3.49
C GLN A 59 -5.96 21.24 2.34
N ALA A 60 -5.00 20.31 2.45
CA ALA A 60 -4.03 20.05 1.38
C ALA A 60 -4.70 19.54 0.09
N ILE A 61 -5.71 18.67 0.22
CA ILE A 61 -6.50 18.17 -0.92
C ILE A 61 -7.25 19.33 -1.61
N GLU A 62 -7.90 20.20 -0.83
CA GLU A 62 -8.59 21.38 -1.37
C GLU A 62 -7.61 22.35 -2.06
N ASN A 63 -6.45 22.59 -1.44
CA ASN A 63 -5.40 23.43 -2.02
C ASN A 63 -4.92 22.89 -3.39
N VAL A 64 -4.72 21.58 -3.51
CA VAL A 64 -4.39 20.93 -4.79
C VAL A 64 -5.53 21.09 -5.81
N ALA A 65 -6.79 20.84 -5.41
CA ALA A 65 -7.93 20.95 -6.30
C ALA A 65 -8.13 22.38 -6.84
N GLN A 66 -7.81 23.39 -6.03
CA GLN A 66 -7.93 24.81 -6.38
C GLN A 66 -6.65 25.39 -7.00
N GLY A 67 -5.56 24.61 -7.10
CA GLY A 67 -4.26 25.09 -7.57
C GLY A 67 -3.64 26.17 -6.67
N ARG A 68 -3.90 26.12 -5.36
CA ARG A 68 -3.42 27.10 -4.37
C ARG A 68 -2.34 26.50 -3.48
N ASP A 69 -1.41 27.33 -3.02
CA ASP A 69 -0.35 26.95 -2.08
C ASP A 69 0.48 25.73 -2.51
N LEU A 70 0.65 25.54 -3.82
CA LEU A 70 1.47 24.48 -4.39
C LEU A 70 2.90 24.97 -4.59
N VAL A 71 3.86 24.17 -4.14
CA VAL A 71 5.28 24.36 -4.46
C VAL A 71 5.66 23.31 -5.48
N GLU A 72 5.94 23.74 -6.70
CA GLU A 72 6.52 22.87 -7.72
C GLU A 72 8.01 22.71 -7.44
N VAL A 73 8.47 21.46 -7.41
CA VAL A 73 9.86 21.13 -7.15
C VAL A 73 10.38 20.31 -8.32
N ASP A 74 11.46 20.78 -8.94
CA ASP A 74 12.19 19.99 -9.92
C ASP A 74 13.04 18.94 -9.20
N LEU A 75 12.66 17.68 -9.36
CA LEU A 75 13.34 16.55 -8.71
C LEU A 75 14.77 16.32 -9.24
N THR A 76 15.16 16.98 -10.34
CA THR A 76 16.53 16.94 -10.85
C THR A 76 17.49 17.82 -10.06
N GLU A 77 16.99 18.83 -9.35
CA GLU A 77 17.78 19.73 -8.49
C GLU A 77 18.09 19.12 -7.11
N LEU A 78 17.42 18.02 -6.74
CA LEU A 78 17.57 17.32 -5.45
C LEU A 78 18.74 16.31 -5.42
N LYS A 79 19.52 16.21 -6.50
CA LYS A 79 20.74 15.38 -6.54
C LYS A 79 21.96 16.24 -6.21
N SER A 80 22.31 16.30 -4.91
CA SER A 80 23.65 16.73 -4.44
C SER A 80 24.50 15.52 -4.08
#